data_AF-A0A9P8F2G5-F1
#
_entry.id   AF-A0A9P8F2G5-F1
#
_cell.length_a   1.000
_cell.length_b   1.000
_cell.length_c   1.000
_cell.angle_alpha   90.00
_cell.angle_beta   90.00
_cell.angle_gamma   90.00
#
_symmetry.space_group_name_H-M   'P 1'
#
loop_
_entity.id
_entity.type
_entity.pdbx_description
1 polymer ?
#
loop_
_entity_poly.entity_id
_entity_poly.type
_entity_poly.pdbx_seq_one_letter_code
_entity_poly.pdbx_strand_id
1 'polypeptide(L)'
;MALAALRSSRSLGPLVRRLRPERRCIATATATPSPSASAALNHDGPALSLPQHIEPTNRRQAIKQAKPFSDFLTDKFNRQHDYLRISVTERCNLRCLYCMPEEGVPLSPSSHLLTTPEIVYLSELFVSQGVTKIRLTGGEPTVRPDILPLMQQIGSLKSKGLRELALTTNGISLHRKLDKMVEAGLTGVNISLDTLDPFQFQILTRRKGYDAVMKSIDRVLEMNKLGAGVKLKVNCVVMRGINEREIIPFVEMGREKDIEVRFIEYMPFGGNKWSERKMLTYQEMLDIIREKYPSLRSVKGHPNDTSKTYEIPGFLGKIGFITSMTHNFCGTCNRLRITSDGSLKVCLHGNTEVSLRDLLRKDNNNNPMDEQAFEAIREIEMNRRQGLSVTDTRPSWIERETALLNLIGEAVKRKKEKHAGMEELQNMENRPMILIGG
;
A
#
# COMPACT_ATOMS: atom_id res chain seq x y z
N MET A 1 -68.36 19.39 29.44
CA MET A 1 -67.55 20.58 29.78
C MET A 1 -66.74 20.95 28.55
N ALA A 2 -67.30 21.76 27.64
CA ALA A 2 -67.20 23.23 27.56
C ALA A 2 -65.93 23.68 26.77
N LEU A 3 -66.09 24.02 25.48
CA LEU A 3 -66.02 25.38 24.86
C LEU A 3 -64.56 25.75 24.42
N ALA A 4 -64.25 25.90 23.11
CA ALA A 4 -64.44 27.10 22.25
C ALA A 4 -63.59 28.31 22.70
N ALA A 5 -62.98 29.20 21.90
CA ALA A 5 -62.68 29.38 20.48
C ALA A 5 -61.86 30.72 20.35
N LEU A 6 -61.43 31.06 19.12
CA LEU A 6 -61.19 32.43 18.57
C LEU A 6 -59.81 33.11 18.85
N ARG A 7 -58.99 33.38 17.81
CA ARG A 7 -58.92 34.58 16.91
C ARG A 7 -58.50 35.87 17.67
N SER A 8 -57.69 36.84 17.22
CA SER A 8 -57.15 37.32 15.93
C SER A 8 -55.99 38.32 16.24
N SER A 9 -54.92 38.47 15.46
CA SER A 9 -54.68 39.45 14.36
C SER A 9 -54.28 40.92 14.74
N ARG A 10 -53.40 41.48 13.88
CA ARG A 10 -52.89 42.87 13.69
C ARG A 10 -51.51 43.16 14.32
N SER A 11 -50.41 43.29 13.57
CA SER A 11 -50.02 44.21 12.46
C SER A 11 -49.74 45.65 12.91
N LEU A 12 -48.48 46.09 12.77
CA LEU A 12 -48.03 47.42 12.28
C LEU A 12 -46.48 47.41 12.23
N GLY A 13 -45.90 47.60 11.03
CA GLY A 13 -44.53 48.13 10.85
C GLY A 13 -44.60 49.65 10.63
N PRO A 14 -43.61 50.32 9.98
CA PRO A 14 -42.23 49.92 9.66
C PRO A 14 -41.17 51.03 9.93
N LEU A 15 -39.85 50.72 9.88
CA LEU A 15 -38.82 51.69 9.46
C LEU A 15 -37.47 51.05 9.02
N VAL A 16 -37.31 51.01 7.69
CA VAL A 16 -36.14 51.24 6.81
C VAL A 16 -34.70 51.22 7.37
N ARG A 17 -33.84 50.34 6.82
CA ARG A 17 -32.61 50.73 6.08
C ARG A 17 -32.08 49.59 5.17
N ARG A 18 -31.83 49.93 3.90
CA ARG A 18 -31.37 49.04 2.81
C ARG A 18 -29.83 49.02 2.71
N LEU A 19 -29.26 47.87 2.33
CA LEU A 19 -28.01 47.77 1.57
C LEU A 19 -28.16 46.66 0.51
N ARG A 20 -27.83 46.96 -0.74
CA ARG A 20 -27.82 46.06 -1.92
C ARG A 20 -26.37 45.70 -2.28
N PRO A 21 -26.07 44.50 -2.82
CA PRO A 21 -24.84 44.24 -3.57
C PRO A 21 -25.11 44.29 -5.09
N GLU A 22 -24.29 45.06 -5.81
CA GLU A 22 -24.33 45.17 -7.27
C GLU A 22 -23.56 44.04 -7.97
N ARG A 23 -24.19 43.46 -8.99
CA ARG A 23 -23.55 42.70 -10.07
C ARG A 23 -23.17 43.69 -11.18
N ARG A 24 -22.00 43.52 -11.82
CA ARG A 24 -21.77 44.09 -13.16
C ARG A 24 -21.12 43.08 -14.09
N CYS A 25 -21.73 43.01 -15.27
CA CYS A 25 -21.33 42.23 -16.45
C CYS A 25 -20.31 42.99 -17.30
N ILE A 26 -19.71 42.20 -18.19
CA ILE A 26 -18.72 42.45 -19.23
C ILE A 26 -19.20 43.49 -20.27
N ALA A 27 -18.28 44.34 -20.75
CA ALA A 27 -18.36 44.93 -22.08
C ALA A 27 -16.97 45.28 -22.64
N THR A 28 -16.76 44.86 -23.89
CA THR A 28 -15.63 45.09 -24.81
C THR A 28 -15.59 46.51 -25.38
N ALA A 29 -14.40 47.07 -25.62
CA ALA A 29 -14.15 47.98 -26.75
C ALA A 29 -12.64 48.16 -27.05
N THR A 30 -12.34 48.08 -28.34
CA THR A 30 -11.11 48.30 -29.11
C THR A 30 -10.66 49.77 -29.18
N ALA A 31 -9.35 50.04 -29.26
CA ALA A 31 -8.76 51.14 -30.06
C ALA A 31 -7.21 51.09 -30.12
N THR A 32 -6.67 51.14 -31.34
CA THR A 32 -5.30 51.52 -31.78
C THR A 32 -5.34 52.97 -32.34
N PRO A 33 -4.23 53.64 -32.76
CA PRO A 33 -2.84 53.72 -32.26
C PRO A 33 -2.21 55.17 -32.26
N SER A 34 -0.94 55.28 -31.81
CA SER A 34 0.14 56.27 -32.16
C SER A 34 0.14 57.71 -31.55
N PRO A 35 1.28 58.48 -31.55
CA PRO A 35 2.72 58.14 -31.62
C PRO A 35 3.68 58.97 -30.69
N SER A 36 4.97 58.58 -30.71
CA SER A 36 6.23 59.36 -30.50
C SER A 36 6.54 60.04 -29.15
N ALA A 37 7.65 59.64 -28.51
CA ALA A 37 8.94 60.35 -28.56
C ALA A 37 9.90 59.89 -27.44
N SER A 38 11.18 59.95 -27.77
CA SER A 38 12.39 59.50 -27.06
C SER A 38 12.70 60.18 -25.73
N ALA A 39 13.19 59.40 -24.76
CA ALA A 39 14.29 59.79 -23.87
C ALA A 39 14.90 58.54 -23.19
N ALA A 40 16.20 58.35 -23.37
CA ALA A 40 17.00 57.34 -22.70
C ALA A 40 17.25 57.71 -21.23
N LEU A 41 17.43 56.70 -20.36
CA LEU A 41 18.48 56.65 -19.32
C LEU A 41 18.46 55.26 -18.63
N ASN A 42 19.67 54.75 -18.41
CA ASN A 42 20.02 53.39 -17.99
C ASN A 42 19.61 53.04 -16.55
N HIS A 43 19.26 51.78 -16.31
CA HIS A 43 19.60 51.08 -15.06
C HIS A 43 19.70 49.56 -15.27
N ASP A 44 20.82 49.02 -14.79
CA ASP A 44 21.20 47.60 -14.77
C ASP A 44 20.17 46.70 -14.07
N GLY A 45 19.86 45.57 -14.71
CA GLY A 45 19.19 44.42 -14.11
C GLY A 45 19.64 43.14 -14.81
N PRO A 46 19.95 42.04 -14.08
CA PRO A 46 20.51 40.84 -14.68
C PRO A 46 19.48 40.16 -15.59
N ALA A 47 19.91 39.82 -16.81
CA ALA A 47 19.12 39.08 -17.77
C ALA A 47 18.70 37.71 -17.19
N LEU A 48 17.39 37.49 -17.09
CA LEU A 48 16.80 36.18 -16.80
C LEU A 48 17.19 35.21 -17.92
N SER A 49 18.08 34.27 -17.60
CA SER A 49 18.45 33.17 -18.48
C SER A 49 17.30 32.18 -18.60
N LEU A 50 16.95 31.84 -19.86
CA LEU A 50 16.01 30.78 -20.20
C LEU A 50 16.49 29.44 -19.61
N PRO A 51 15.58 28.57 -19.12
CA PRO A 51 15.95 27.30 -18.54
C PRO A 51 16.65 26.43 -19.59
N GLN A 52 17.91 26.09 -19.29
CA GLN A 52 18.76 25.24 -20.12
C GLN A 52 18.13 23.85 -20.28
N HIS A 53 18.10 23.38 -21.53
CA HIS A 53 17.75 22.02 -21.91
C HIS A 53 18.55 21.00 -21.08
N ILE A 54 17.85 20.10 -20.38
CA ILE A 54 18.47 18.99 -19.67
C ILE A 54 18.98 17.98 -20.71
N GLU A 55 20.30 17.97 -20.91
CA GLU A 55 21.02 17.03 -21.76
C GLU A 55 20.72 15.55 -21.40
N PRO A 56 20.57 14.62 -22.38
CA PRO A 56 20.26 13.20 -22.15
C PRO A 56 21.40 12.37 -21.55
N THR A 57 22.53 12.98 -21.20
CA THR A 57 23.78 12.34 -20.76
C THR A 57 23.67 11.68 -19.38
N ASN A 58 22.84 12.22 -18.48
CA ASN A 58 22.70 11.75 -17.11
C ASN A 58 22.06 10.34 -17.00
N ARG A 59 21.18 9.98 -17.94
CA ARG A 59 20.46 8.69 -17.91
C ARG A 59 21.36 7.52 -18.30
N ARG A 60 22.28 7.71 -19.26
CA ARG A 60 23.20 6.66 -19.72
C ARG A 60 24.30 6.37 -18.71
N GLN A 61 24.80 7.38 -18.01
CA GLN A 61 25.74 7.20 -16.90
C GLN A 61 25.07 6.54 -15.69
N ALA A 62 23.83 6.92 -15.36
CA ALA A 62 23.05 6.26 -14.30
C ALA A 62 22.79 4.76 -14.59
N ILE A 63 22.58 4.39 -15.86
CA ILE A 63 22.44 2.98 -16.27
C ILE A 63 23.78 2.24 -16.18
N LYS A 64 24.90 2.88 -16.54
CA LYS A 64 26.25 2.28 -16.43
C LYS A 64 26.72 2.11 -14.98
N GLN A 65 26.24 2.94 -14.06
CA GLN A 65 26.59 2.90 -12.63
C GLN A 65 25.58 2.12 -11.78
N ALA A 66 24.44 1.71 -12.34
CA ALA A 66 23.48 0.89 -11.64
C ALA A 66 24.12 -0.48 -11.33
N LYS A 67 24.23 -0.83 -10.06
CA LYS A 67 24.55 -2.20 -9.67
C LYS A 67 23.52 -3.13 -10.36
N PRO A 68 23.97 -4.22 -11.02
CA PRO A 68 23.04 -5.17 -11.60
C PRO A 68 22.12 -5.71 -10.50
N PHE A 69 20.84 -5.86 -10.83
CA PHE A 69 19.87 -6.49 -9.93
C PHE A 69 20.35 -7.91 -9.59
N SER A 70 20.26 -8.31 -8.32
CA SER A 70 20.89 -9.54 -7.85
C SER A 70 20.30 -10.80 -8.49
N ASP A 71 21.16 -11.74 -8.86
CA ASP A 71 20.76 -13.07 -9.34
C ASP A 71 19.97 -13.83 -8.27
N PHE A 72 20.21 -13.57 -6.98
CA PHE A 72 19.45 -14.19 -5.88
C PHE A 72 17.97 -13.79 -5.86
N LEU A 73 17.62 -12.65 -6.45
CA LEU A 73 16.24 -12.17 -6.53
C LEU A 73 15.64 -12.30 -7.94
N THR A 74 16.34 -13.00 -8.84
CA THR A 74 15.89 -13.26 -10.21
C THR A 74 15.53 -14.73 -10.36
N ASP A 75 14.32 -15.01 -10.85
CA ASP A 75 13.88 -16.39 -11.03
C ASP A 75 14.23 -16.98 -12.40
N LYS A 76 13.85 -18.25 -12.62
CA LYS A 76 14.12 -19.00 -13.86
C LYS A 76 13.41 -18.42 -15.10
N PHE A 77 12.49 -17.49 -14.92
CA PHE A 77 11.75 -16.81 -15.99
C PHE A 77 12.25 -15.37 -16.18
N ASN A 78 13.41 -15.02 -15.61
CA ASN A 78 14.04 -13.71 -15.66
C ASN A 78 13.17 -12.59 -15.06
N ARG A 79 12.29 -12.94 -14.11
CA ARG A 79 11.50 -11.95 -13.37
C ARG A 79 12.34 -11.44 -12.21
N GLN A 80 12.55 -10.13 -12.16
CA GLN A 80 13.24 -9.45 -11.05
C GLN A 80 12.24 -9.18 -9.91
N HIS A 81 12.55 -9.65 -8.71
CA HIS A 81 11.67 -9.50 -7.54
C HIS A 81 12.07 -8.31 -6.66
N ASP A 82 11.64 -7.11 -7.05
CA ASP A 82 11.97 -5.85 -6.37
C ASP A 82 10.92 -5.41 -5.32
N TYR A 83 9.91 -6.24 -5.06
CA TYR A 83 8.80 -5.93 -4.14
C TYR A 83 8.67 -6.98 -3.01
N LEU A 84 9.07 -6.58 -1.80
CA LEU A 84 8.94 -7.37 -0.58
C LEU A 84 7.69 -6.98 0.21
N ARG A 85 6.93 -7.98 0.69
CA ARG A 85 5.90 -7.80 1.72
C ARG A 85 6.34 -8.46 3.01
N ILE A 86 6.14 -7.80 4.13
CA ILE A 86 6.52 -8.31 5.44
C ILE A 86 5.28 -8.30 6.34
N SER A 87 4.85 -9.48 6.77
CA SER A 87 3.86 -9.66 7.81
C SER A 87 4.51 -9.40 9.16
N VAL A 88 4.15 -8.30 9.83
CA VAL A 88 4.84 -7.88 11.06
C VAL A 88 4.18 -8.42 12.34
N THR A 89 3.01 -9.03 12.23
CA THR A 89 2.25 -9.53 13.39
C THR A 89 1.16 -10.47 12.94
N GLU A 90 0.79 -11.44 13.78
CA GLU A 90 -0.40 -12.30 13.59
C GLU A 90 -1.64 -11.72 14.26
N ARG A 91 -1.48 -10.67 15.09
CA ARG A 91 -2.61 -10.06 15.81
C ARG A 91 -3.42 -9.17 14.87
N CYS A 92 -4.74 -9.23 15.01
CA CYS A 92 -5.67 -8.33 14.35
C CYS A 92 -6.77 -7.88 15.31
N ASN A 93 -7.18 -6.63 15.21
CA ASN A 93 -8.30 -6.03 15.95
C ASN A 93 -9.67 -6.26 15.26
N LEU A 94 -9.70 -6.97 14.12
CA LEU A 94 -10.90 -7.42 13.41
C LEU A 94 -10.99 -8.96 13.33
N ARG A 95 -12.16 -9.49 12.95
CA ARG A 95 -12.41 -10.92 12.71
C ARG A 95 -13.19 -11.12 11.41
N CYS A 96 -12.61 -10.65 10.30
CA CYS A 96 -13.29 -10.59 9.00
C CYS A 96 -13.69 -11.97 8.48
N LEU A 97 -14.91 -12.09 7.96
CA LEU A 97 -15.52 -13.35 7.51
C LEU A 97 -14.68 -14.13 6.49
N TYR A 98 -13.99 -13.44 5.58
CA TYR A 98 -13.16 -14.06 4.53
C TYR A 98 -11.70 -14.30 4.95
N CYS A 99 -11.29 -13.85 6.14
CA CYS A 99 -9.90 -13.85 6.57
C CYS A 99 -9.62 -14.87 7.68
N MET A 100 -10.50 -14.93 8.70
CA MET A 100 -10.32 -15.81 9.85
C MET A 100 -11.65 -16.20 10.53
N PRO A 101 -11.67 -17.30 11.33
CA PRO A 101 -12.81 -17.67 12.16
C PRO A 101 -13.21 -16.60 13.19
N GLU A 102 -14.38 -16.74 13.78
CA GLU A 102 -14.92 -15.76 14.74
C GLU A 102 -14.10 -15.70 16.02
N GLU A 103 -13.79 -16.88 16.54
CA GLU A 103 -12.89 -17.17 17.64
C GLU A 103 -11.45 -16.69 17.39
N GLY A 104 -11.09 -16.41 16.13
CA GLY A 104 -9.75 -16.05 15.69
C GLY A 104 -8.92 -17.26 15.33
N VAL A 105 -7.60 -17.07 15.27
CA VAL A 105 -6.62 -18.16 15.03
C VAL A 105 -5.70 -18.29 16.24
N PRO A 106 -5.19 -19.49 16.54
CA PRO A 106 -4.11 -19.66 17.51
C PRO A 106 -2.93 -18.76 17.14
N LEU A 107 -2.45 -17.98 18.12
CA LEU A 107 -1.32 -17.07 17.92
C LEU A 107 -0.03 -17.78 18.31
N SER A 108 1.01 -17.59 17.50
CA SER A 108 2.34 -18.08 17.83
C SER A 108 2.89 -17.37 19.09
N PRO A 109 3.68 -18.08 19.93
CA PRO A 109 4.44 -17.44 21.00
C PRO A 109 5.32 -16.31 20.46
N SER A 110 5.55 -15.26 21.25
CA SER A 110 6.38 -14.12 20.84
C SER A 110 7.79 -14.55 20.41
N SER A 111 8.34 -15.60 21.04
CA SER A 111 9.64 -16.18 20.68
C SER A 111 9.65 -16.79 19.28
N HIS A 112 8.51 -17.12 18.66
CA HIS A 112 8.45 -17.65 17.30
C HIS A 112 8.27 -16.54 16.25
N LEU A 113 7.97 -15.31 16.66
CA LEU A 113 7.79 -14.20 15.75
C LEU A 113 9.11 -13.49 15.47
N LEU A 114 9.22 -12.86 14.30
CA LEU A 114 10.36 -12.00 13.98
C LEU A 114 10.40 -10.76 14.87
N THR A 115 11.56 -10.49 15.46
CA THR A 115 11.83 -9.27 16.22
C THR A 115 12.01 -8.06 15.29
N THR A 116 11.97 -6.85 15.83
CA THR A 116 12.27 -5.64 15.05
C THR A 116 13.67 -5.67 14.44
N PRO A 117 14.73 -5.99 15.20
CA PRO A 117 16.07 -6.15 14.63
C PRO A 117 16.13 -7.14 13.46
N GLU A 118 15.47 -8.30 13.57
CA GLU A 118 15.44 -9.30 12.49
C GLU A 118 14.73 -8.80 11.24
N ILE A 119 13.60 -8.09 11.40
CA ILE A 119 12.88 -7.49 10.26
C ILE A 119 13.73 -6.42 9.58
N VAL A 120 14.41 -5.58 10.36
CA VAL A 120 15.27 -4.52 9.82
C VAL A 120 16.45 -5.12 9.08
N TYR A 121 17.12 -6.12 9.67
CA TYR A 121 18.21 -6.84 9.00
C TYR A 121 17.76 -7.47 7.68
N LEU A 122 16.64 -8.20 7.68
CA LEU A 122 16.10 -8.78 6.44
C LEU A 122 15.74 -7.69 5.43
N SER A 123 15.16 -6.57 5.86
CA SER A 123 14.86 -5.43 4.99
C SER A 123 16.13 -4.86 4.36
N GLU A 124 17.20 -4.70 5.14
CA GLU A 124 18.52 -4.27 4.65
C GLU A 124 19.11 -5.23 3.62
N LEU A 125 19.06 -6.53 3.92
CA LEU A 125 19.54 -7.58 3.03
C LEU A 125 18.79 -7.51 1.69
N PHE A 126 17.46 -7.54 1.69
CA PHE A 126 16.65 -7.49 0.47
C PHE A 126 16.85 -6.19 -0.33
N VAL A 127 16.94 -5.03 0.34
CA VAL A 127 17.21 -3.75 -0.34
C VAL A 127 18.60 -3.76 -1.00
N SER A 128 19.62 -4.32 -0.33
CA SER A 128 20.96 -4.44 -0.91
C SER A 128 21.01 -5.32 -2.17
N GLN A 129 20.07 -6.26 -2.30
CA GLN A 129 19.94 -7.14 -3.47
C GLN A 129 19.05 -6.57 -4.59
N GLY A 130 18.42 -5.40 -4.39
CA GLY A 130 17.65 -4.71 -5.42
C GLY A 130 16.17 -4.50 -5.11
N VAL A 131 15.67 -4.87 -3.92
CA VAL A 131 14.30 -4.53 -3.52
C VAL A 131 14.16 -3.01 -3.39
N THR A 132 13.23 -2.44 -4.17
CA THR A 132 12.94 -1.01 -4.15
C THR A 132 11.64 -0.68 -3.42
N LYS A 133 10.83 -1.70 -3.11
CA LYS A 133 9.53 -1.54 -2.45
C LYS A 133 9.35 -2.52 -1.30
N ILE A 134 9.07 -1.99 -0.13
CA ILE A 134 8.67 -2.76 1.06
C ILE A 134 7.25 -2.39 1.43
N ARG A 135 6.39 -3.39 1.64
CA ARG A 135 5.06 -3.22 2.20
C ARG A 135 4.92 -3.97 3.52
N LEU A 136 4.57 -3.24 4.56
CA LEU A 136 4.20 -3.81 5.85
C LEU A 136 2.73 -4.22 5.84
N THR A 137 2.47 -5.44 6.31
CA THR A 137 1.15 -6.06 6.46
C THR A 137 1.15 -6.88 7.76
N GLY A 138 0.21 -7.81 7.95
CA GLY A 138 0.15 -8.69 9.11
C GLY A 138 -1.18 -9.42 9.17
N GLY A 139 -1.64 -9.66 10.40
CA GLY A 139 -3.04 -9.43 10.73
C GLY A 139 -3.36 -7.95 10.57
N GLU A 140 -3.08 -7.13 11.58
CA GLU A 140 -3.17 -5.67 11.48
C GLU A 140 -1.85 -5.01 11.94
N PRO A 141 -1.04 -4.44 11.04
CA PRO A 141 0.27 -3.89 11.41
C PRO A 141 0.17 -2.76 12.43
N THR A 142 -0.91 -1.97 12.44
CA THR A 142 -1.05 -0.86 13.39
C THR A 142 -1.27 -1.31 14.83
N VAL A 143 -1.60 -2.58 15.09
CA VAL A 143 -1.66 -3.12 16.46
C VAL A 143 -0.30 -3.55 17.01
N ARG A 144 0.75 -3.64 16.18
CA ARG A 144 2.11 -3.92 16.65
C ARG A 144 2.60 -2.74 17.51
N PRO A 145 3.05 -2.96 18.77
CA PRO A 145 3.39 -1.88 19.69
C PRO A 145 4.50 -0.95 19.16
N ASP A 146 5.54 -1.54 18.57
CA ASP A 146 6.74 -0.86 18.08
C ASP A 146 6.72 -0.60 16.55
N ILE A 147 5.53 -0.56 15.94
CA ILE A 147 5.39 -0.32 14.48
C ILE A 147 6.06 0.98 14.02
N LEU A 148 6.01 2.04 14.84
CA LEU A 148 6.60 3.33 14.49
C LEU A 148 8.14 3.27 14.49
N PRO A 149 8.81 2.80 15.58
CA PRO A 149 10.24 2.51 15.55
C PRO A 149 10.67 1.63 14.37
N LEU A 150 9.94 0.54 14.11
CA LEU A 150 10.21 -0.36 12.99
C LEU A 150 10.17 0.38 11.64
N MET A 151 9.12 1.18 11.42
CA MET A 151 8.98 1.97 10.19
C MET A 151 10.08 3.02 10.05
N GLN A 152 10.54 3.65 11.13
CA GLN A 152 11.63 4.62 11.09
C GLN A 152 12.95 3.94 10.66
N GLN A 153 13.25 2.77 11.23
CA GLN A 153 14.44 2.01 10.85
C GLN A 153 14.40 1.56 9.38
N ILE A 154 13.27 1.02 8.91
CA ILE A 154 13.10 0.66 7.49
C ILE A 154 13.12 1.90 6.59
N GLY A 155 12.54 3.02 7.03
CA GLY A 155 12.53 4.28 6.32
C GLY A 155 13.93 4.83 6.06
N SER A 156 14.87 4.61 6.97
CA SER A 156 16.28 4.99 6.82
C SER A 156 16.96 4.32 5.60
N LEU A 157 16.43 3.18 5.15
CA LEU A 157 16.93 2.42 4.00
C LEU A 157 16.69 3.13 2.67
N LYS A 158 15.96 4.26 2.65
CA LYS A 158 15.88 5.13 1.47
C LYS A 158 17.25 5.56 0.97
N SER A 159 18.18 5.82 1.89
CA SER A 159 19.59 6.12 1.59
C SER A 159 20.32 4.95 0.90
N LYS A 160 19.82 3.72 1.06
CA LYS A 160 20.39 2.48 0.53
C LYS A 160 19.66 1.94 -0.71
N GLY A 161 18.65 2.67 -1.23
CA GLY A 161 17.94 2.33 -2.47
C GLY A 161 16.46 2.01 -2.33
N LEU A 162 15.91 1.98 -1.11
CA LEU A 162 14.46 1.81 -0.91
C LEU A 162 13.71 3.04 -1.46
N ARG A 163 12.74 2.82 -2.36
CA ARG A 163 11.94 3.89 -2.98
C ARG A 163 10.56 4.03 -2.36
N GLU A 164 9.91 2.89 -2.10
CA GLU A 164 8.55 2.86 -1.58
C GLU A 164 8.47 2.07 -0.27
N LEU A 165 8.11 2.76 0.81
CA LEU A 165 7.63 2.14 2.04
C LEU A 165 6.11 2.27 2.08
N ALA A 166 5.38 1.15 2.12
CA ALA A 166 3.92 1.13 2.07
C ALA A 166 3.31 0.31 3.21
N LEU A 167 2.03 0.56 3.50
CA LEU A 167 1.28 -0.11 4.55
C LEU A 167 -0.02 -0.69 3.99
N THR A 168 -0.37 -1.93 4.34
CA THR A 168 -1.73 -2.47 4.22
C THR A 168 -2.34 -2.56 5.61
N THR A 169 -3.50 -1.96 5.80
CA THR A 169 -4.18 -1.87 7.11
C THR A 169 -5.69 -1.90 6.92
N ASN A 170 -6.44 -2.28 7.94
CA ASN A 170 -7.89 -2.05 8.01
C ASN A 170 -8.25 -0.58 8.31
N GLY A 171 -7.27 0.26 8.67
CA GLY A 171 -7.44 1.70 8.83
C GLY A 171 -7.98 2.15 10.20
N ILE A 172 -8.44 1.27 11.09
CA ILE A 172 -9.09 1.70 12.35
C ILE A 172 -8.15 2.57 13.22
N SER A 173 -6.87 2.21 13.31
CA SER A 173 -5.90 2.93 14.14
C SER A 173 -4.97 3.85 13.33
N LEU A 174 -5.18 3.97 12.01
CA LEU A 174 -4.26 4.64 11.11
C LEU A 174 -4.20 6.15 11.38
N HIS A 175 -5.35 6.84 11.48
CA HIS A 175 -5.42 8.29 11.72
C HIS A 175 -4.58 8.78 12.92
N ARG A 176 -4.39 7.95 13.96
CA ARG A 176 -3.62 8.30 15.17
C ARG A 176 -2.11 8.19 14.99
N LYS A 177 -1.66 7.42 13.98
CA LYS A 177 -0.25 7.09 13.74
C LYS A 177 0.28 7.70 12.44
N LEU A 178 -0.60 8.20 11.58
CA LEU A 178 -0.28 8.56 10.21
C LEU A 178 0.82 9.64 10.09
N ASP A 179 0.76 10.69 10.92
CA ASP A 179 1.76 11.77 10.88
C ASP A 179 3.18 11.21 11.10
N LYS A 180 3.37 10.45 12.18
CA LYS A 180 4.63 9.77 12.51
C LYS A 180 5.05 8.73 11.46
N MET A 181 4.09 8.10 10.79
CA MET A 181 4.39 7.17 9.70
C MET A 181 4.90 7.90 8.44
N VAL A 182 4.35 9.07 8.13
CA VAL A 182 4.82 9.92 7.03
C VAL A 182 6.22 10.46 7.33
N GLU A 183 6.49 10.89 8.57
CA GLU A 183 7.83 11.24 9.05
C GLU A 183 8.81 10.07 8.90
N ALA A 184 8.38 8.84 9.20
CA ALA A 184 9.14 7.62 8.97
C ALA A 184 9.30 7.25 7.48
N GLY A 185 8.74 8.04 6.57
CA GLY A 185 8.93 7.90 5.14
C GLY A 185 7.86 7.05 4.42
N LEU A 186 6.67 6.86 5.01
CA LEU A 186 5.54 6.20 4.36
C LEU A 186 5.17 6.91 3.04
N THR A 187 5.06 6.12 1.96
CA THR A 187 4.77 6.59 0.60
C THR A 187 3.40 6.16 0.08
N GLY A 188 2.75 5.20 0.73
CA GLY A 188 1.43 4.74 0.31
C GLY A 188 0.73 3.82 1.29
N VAL A 189 -0.60 3.90 1.31
CA VAL A 189 -1.47 3.13 2.20
C VAL A 189 -2.52 2.42 1.37
N ASN A 190 -2.70 1.13 1.64
CA ASN A 190 -3.84 0.35 1.20
C ASN A 190 -4.74 0.13 2.41
N ILE A 191 -5.95 0.68 2.38
CA ILE A 191 -6.97 0.49 3.41
C ILE A 191 -7.92 -0.61 2.94
N SER A 192 -8.10 -1.65 3.74
CA SER A 192 -9.09 -2.70 3.47
C SER A 192 -10.45 -2.26 4.01
N LEU A 193 -11.42 -2.04 3.12
CA LEU A 193 -12.77 -1.61 3.44
C LEU A 193 -13.73 -2.27 2.46
N ASP A 194 -14.53 -3.22 2.96
CA ASP A 194 -15.36 -4.09 2.13
C ASP A 194 -16.82 -3.64 2.04
N THR A 195 -17.19 -2.54 2.69
CA THR A 195 -18.54 -1.96 2.68
C THR A 195 -18.51 -0.50 3.10
N LEU A 196 -19.42 0.31 2.57
CA LEU A 196 -19.66 1.70 2.96
C LEU A 196 -20.84 1.83 3.95
N ASP A 197 -21.50 0.72 4.27
CA ASP A 197 -22.55 0.67 5.28
C ASP A 197 -21.97 0.32 6.67
N PRO A 198 -22.16 1.17 7.70
CA PRO A 198 -21.59 0.93 9.03
C PRO A 198 -22.10 -0.35 9.71
N PHE A 199 -23.32 -0.79 9.42
CA PHE A 199 -23.91 -1.98 10.02
C PHE A 199 -23.37 -3.25 9.34
N GLN A 200 -23.30 -3.27 8.01
CA GLN A 200 -22.62 -4.29 7.23
C GLN A 200 -21.15 -4.37 7.62
N PHE A 201 -20.47 -3.25 7.88
CA PHE A 201 -19.09 -3.26 8.35
C PHE A 201 -18.95 -4.10 9.61
N GLN A 202 -19.85 -3.89 10.58
CA GLN A 202 -19.84 -4.67 11.82
C GLN A 202 -20.14 -6.14 11.58
N ILE A 203 -21.01 -6.50 10.63
CA ILE A 203 -21.27 -7.90 10.25
C ILE A 203 -20.03 -8.53 9.63
N LEU A 204 -19.45 -7.89 8.61
CA LEU A 204 -18.32 -8.43 7.83
C LEU A 204 -17.06 -8.57 8.66
N THR A 205 -16.81 -7.63 9.58
CA THR A 205 -15.58 -7.59 10.39
C THR A 205 -15.75 -8.11 11.81
N ARG A 206 -17.01 -8.38 12.22
CA ARG A 206 -17.46 -8.76 13.57
C ARG A 206 -17.06 -7.75 14.67
N ARG A 207 -16.72 -6.51 14.31
CA ARG A 207 -16.31 -5.45 15.23
C ARG A 207 -16.78 -4.09 14.72
N LYS A 208 -16.92 -3.12 15.62
CA LYS A 208 -17.15 -1.72 15.25
C LYS A 208 -15.82 -1.10 14.78
N GLY A 209 -15.90 -0.07 13.94
CA GLY A 209 -14.70 0.61 13.46
C GLY A 209 -14.87 1.49 12.23
N TYR A 210 -16.01 1.40 11.54
CA TYR A 210 -16.30 2.13 10.31
C TYR A 210 -15.89 3.62 10.36
N ASP A 211 -16.38 4.37 11.35
CA ASP A 211 -16.08 5.80 11.49
C ASP A 211 -14.57 6.08 11.62
N ALA A 212 -13.83 5.20 12.28
CA ALA A 212 -12.39 5.33 12.45
C ALA A 212 -11.63 5.04 11.14
N VAL A 213 -12.15 4.15 10.30
CA VAL A 213 -11.63 3.89 8.95
C VAL A 213 -11.86 5.12 8.07
N MET A 214 -13.08 5.67 8.07
CA MET A 214 -13.40 6.87 7.29
C MET A 214 -12.56 8.08 7.72
N LYS A 215 -12.39 8.29 9.04
CA LYS A 215 -11.45 9.31 9.57
C LYS A 215 -10.03 9.12 9.05
N SER A 216 -9.58 7.89 8.86
CA SER A 216 -8.25 7.61 8.36
C SER A 216 -8.11 7.86 6.85
N ILE A 217 -9.15 7.56 6.07
CA ILE A 217 -9.24 7.94 4.65
C ILE A 217 -9.17 9.46 4.52
N ASP A 218 -10.02 10.18 5.26
CA ASP A 218 -10.08 11.64 5.18
C ASP A 218 -8.77 12.27 5.67
N ARG A 219 -8.14 11.75 6.73
CA ARG A 219 -6.83 12.23 7.20
C ARG A 219 -5.73 12.09 6.14
N VAL A 220 -5.68 10.98 5.40
CA VAL A 220 -4.70 10.81 4.30
C VAL A 220 -4.94 11.87 3.20
N LEU A 221 -6.20 12.12 2.84
CA LEU A 221 -6.55 13.12 1.84
C LEU A 221 -6.20 14.54 2.29
N GLU A 222 -6.45 14.88 3.55
CA GLU A 222 -6.05 16.15 4.16
C GLU A 222 -4.54 16.35 4.10
N MET A 223 -3.75 15.35 4.51
CA MET A 223 -2.29 15.41 4.45
C MET A 223 -1.77 15.57 3.01
N ASN A 224 -2.43 14.93 2.04
CA ASN A 224 -2.06 15.08 0.64
C ASN A 224 -2.34 16.49 0.11
N LYS A 225 -3.40 17.16 0.56
CA LYS A 225 -3.62 18.59 0.26
C LYS A 225 -2.51 19.48 0.81
N LEU A 226 -1.86 19.05 1.91
CA LEU A 226 -0.69 19.71 2.51
C LEU A 226 0.64 19.28 1.88
N GLY A 227 0.63 18.42 0.86
CA GLY A 227 1.83 18.01 0.12
C GLY A 227 2.51 16.72 0.61
N ALA A 228 1.87 15.93 1.48
CA ALA A 228 2.47 14.67 1.98
C ALA A 228 2.67 13.61 0.88
N GLY A 229 1.88 13.64 -0.20
CA GLY A 229 2.07 12.78 -1.38
C GLY A 229 1.90 11.27 -1.13
N VAL A 230 1.11 10.89 -0.12
CA VAL A 230 0.85 9.49 0.24
C VAL A 230 -0.17 8.87 -0.73
N LYS A 231 0.24 7.86 -1.50
CA LYS A 231 -0.67 7.16 -2.42
C LYS A 231 -1.76 6.42 -1.63
N LEU A 232 -3.03 6.76 -1.82
CA LEU A 232 -4.17 6.14 -1.12
C LEU A 232 -4.91 5.15 -2.01
N LYS A 233 -5.03 3.91 -1.53
CA LYS A 233 -5.78 2.83 -2.17
C LYS A 233 -6.80 2.26 -1.20
N VAL A 234 -8.01 2.01 -1.67
CA VAL A 234 -9.02 1.26 -0.91
C VAL A 234 -9.22 -0.09 -1.57
N ASN A 235 -9.00 -1.17 -0.85
CA ASN A 235 -9.18 -2.53 -1.30
C ASN A 235 -10.52 -3.06 -0.78
N CYS A 236 -11.37 -3.56 -1.67
CA CYS A 236 -12.67 -4.16 -1.36
C CYS A 236 -12.73 -5.56 -1.98
N VAL A 237 -12.85 -6.60 -1.14
CA VAL A 237 -13.13 -7.97 -1.58
C VAL A 237 -14.62 -8.08 -1.85
N VAL A 238 -14.98 -8.33 -3.11
CA VAL A 238 -16.38 -8.37 -3.53
C VAL A 238 -16.89 -9.81 -3.46
N MET A 239 -18.02 -9.99 -2.78
CA MET A 239 -18.70 -11.27 -2.59
C MET A 239 -20.17 -11.12 -2.97
N ARG A 240 -20.63 -12.03 -3.84
CA ARG A 240 -22.02 -12.11 -4.29
C ARG A 240 -22.97 -12.43 -3.13
N GLY A 241 -24.12 -11.78 -3.10
CA GLY A 241 -25.13 -11.83 -2.06
C GLY A 241 -24.73 -11.06 -0.79
N ILE A 242 -23.64 -10.31 -0.80
CA ILE A 242 -23.08 -9.65 0.39
C ILE A 242 -22.92 -8.15 0.14
N ASN A 243 -21.95 -7.77 -0.70
CA ASN A 243 -21.54 -6.37 -0.89
C ASN A 243 -21.46 -5.95 -2.37
N GLU A 244 -21.88 -6.76 -3.33
CA GLU A 244 -21.83 -6.44 -4.76
C GLU A 244 -22.65 -5.19 -5.13
N ARG A 245 -23.72 -4.91 -4.37
CA ARG A 245 -24.54 -3.69 -4.55
C ARG A 245 -23.75 -2.40 -4.28
N GLU A 246 -22.62 -2.49 -3.58
CA GLU A 246 -21.80 -1.35 -3.21
C GLU A 246 -20.69 -1.04 -4.22
N ILE A 247 -20.54 -1.81 -5.31
CA ILE A 247 -19.56 -1.54 -6.37
C ILE A 247 -19.69 -0.10 -6.88
N ILE A 248 -20.91 0.31 -7.24
CA ILE A 248 -21.17 1.67 -7.72
C ILE A 248 -20.91 2.72 -6.63
N PRO A 249 -21.46 2.62 -5.41
CA PRO A 249 -21.10 3.51 -4.30
C PRO A 249 -19.59 3.66 -4.05
N PHE A 250 -18.83 2.57 -4.14
CA PHE A 250 -17.37 2.61 -4.03
C PHE A 250 -16.72 3.34 -5.20
N VAL A 251 -17.21 3.17 -6.43
CA VAL A 251 -16.78 3.97 -7.58
C VAL A 251 -17.05 5.47 -7.35
N GLU A 252 -18.25 5.82 -6.86
CA GLU A 252 -18.61 7.22 -6.55
C GLU A 252 -17.70 7.87 -5.51
N MET A 253 -17.18 7.08 -4.55
CA MET A 253 -16.25 7.57 -3.54
C MET A 253 -15.01 8.24 -4.17
N GLY A 254 -14.58 7.78 -5.34
CA GLY A 254 -13.46 8.33 -6.10
C GLY A 254 -13.81 9.52 -7.00
N ARG A 255 -15.06 9.99 -7.04
CA ARG A 255 -15.47 11.07 -7.96
C ARG A 255 -14.68 12.35 -7.73
N GLU A 256 -14.66 12.83 -6.48
CA GLU A 256 -14.02 14.09 -6.09
C GLU A 256 -12.75 13.88 -5.24
N LYS A 257 -12.39 12.61 -4.98
CA LYS A 257 -11.28 12.23 -4.10
C LYS A 257 -10.26 11.43 -4.91
N ASP A 258 -8.97 11.77 -4.77
CA ASP A 258 -7.86 11.00 -5.37
C ASP A 258 -7.65 9.69 -4.59
N ILE A 259 -8.58 8.76 -4.80
CA ILE A 259 -8.58 7.42 -4.22
C ILE A 259 -8.62 6.42 -5.36
N GLU A 260 -7.68 5.48 -5.35
CA GLU A 260 -7.77 4.30 -6.22
C GLU A 260 -8.54 3.19 -5.49
N VAL A 261 -9.77 2.94 -5.90
CA VAL A 261 -10.61 1.88 -5.35
C VAL A 261 -10.38 0.59 -6.12
N ARG A 262 -10.05 -0.48 -5.41
CA ARG A 262 -9.61 -1.75 -5.97
C ARG A 262 -10.54 -2.86 -5.57
N PHE A 263 -11.26 -3.40 -6.54
CA PHE A 263 -12.11 -4.57 -6.35
C PHE A 263 -11.27 -5.85 -6.49
N ILE A 264 -11.43 -6.76 -5.55
CA ILE A 264 -10.67 -8.01 -5.46
C ILE A 264 -11.63 -9.18 -5.58
N GLU A 265 -11.31 -10.13 -6.46
CA GLU A 265 -12.06 -11.38 -6.56
C GLU A 265 -11.89 -12.22 -5.28
N TYR A 266 -13.00 -12.75 -4.77
CA TYR A 266 -13.00 -13.61 -3.59
C TYR A 266 -12.24 -14.93 -3.85
N MET A 267 -11.20 -15.19 -3.05
CA MET A 267 -10.26 -16.31 -3.23
C MET A 267 -10.33 -17.35 -2.10
N PRO A 268 -9.95 -18.62 -2.37
CA PRO A 268 -9.84 -19.64 -1.34
C PRO A 268 -8.59 -19.42 -0.46
N PHE A 269 -8.80 -19.49 0.86
CA PHE A 269 -7.75 -19.52 1.89
C PHE A 269 -8.10 -20.50 3.00
N GLY A 270 -7.09 -20.94 3.76
CA GLY A 270 -7.31 -21.79 4.93
C GLY A 270 -8.32 -21.16 5.89
N GLY A 271 -9.42 -21.87 6.14
CA GLY A 271 -10.46 -21.47 7.09
C GLY A 271 -11.55 -20.53 6.58
N ASN A 272 -11.53 -20.07 5.31
CA ASN A 272 -12.45 -19.02 4.85
C ASN A 272 -13.78 -19.47 4.19
N LYS A 273 -14.23 -20.73 4.38
CA LYS A 273 -15.48 -21.31 3.81
C LYS A 273 -15.77 -20.85 2.37
N TRP A 274 -14.73 -20.88 1.53
CA TRP A 274 -14.80 -20.40 0.15
C TRP A 274 -15.87 -21.16 -0.66
N SER A 275 -16.50 -20.44 -1.58
CA SER A 275 -17.48 -20.98 -2.51
C SER A 275 -17.47 -20.17 -3.79
N GLU A 276 -17.36 -20.84 -4.93
CA GLU A 276 -17.45 -20.24 -6.25
C GLU A 276 -18.75 -19.43 -6.45
N ARG A 277 -19.87 -19.88 -5.85
CA ARG A 277 -21.17 -19.17 -5.93
C ARG A 277 -21.13 -17.76 -5.32
N LYS A 278 -20.22 -17.53 -4.36
CA LYS A 278 -20.01 -16.21 -3.74
C LYS A 278 -19.02 -15.36 -4.52
N MET A 279 -18.32 -15.92 -5.49
CA MET A 279 -17.37 -15.17 -6.30
C MET A 279 -18.11 -14.32 -7.33
N LEU A 280 -17.67 -13.08 -7.46
CA LEU A 280 -18.02 -12.18 -8.55
C LEU A 280 -16.76 -11.97 -9.39
N THR A 281 -16.84 -12.26 -10.68
CA THR A 281 -15.70 -12.16 -11.58
C THR A 281 -15.38 -10.71 -11.89
N TYR A 282 -14.14 -10.46 -12.30
CA TYR A 282 -13.74 -9.17 -12.85
C TYR A 282 -14.64 -8.68 -13.99
N GLN A 283 -15.03 -9.56 -14.91
CA GLN A 283 -15.85 -9.17 -16.04
C GLN A 283 -17.24 -8.71 -15.58
N GLU A 284 -17.87 -9.45 -14.66
CA GLU A 284 -19.15 -9.03 -14.06
C GLU A 284 -19.05 -7.69 -13.33
N MET A 285 -18.01 -7.50 -12.50
CA MET A 285 -17.80 -6.22 -11.80
C MET A 285 -17.58 -5.06 -12.78
N LEU A 286 -16.84 -5.30 -13.86
CA LEU A 286 -16.58 -4.32 -14.91
C LEU A 286 -17.86 -3.96 -15.67
N ASP A 287 -18.70 -4.93 -15.98
CA ASP A 287 -19.95 -4.72 -16.71
C ASP A 287 -20.98 -3.94 -15.89
N ILE A 288 -21.09 -4.21 -14.58
CA ILE A 288 -21.88 -3.41 -13.63
C ILE A 288 -21.45 -1.93 -13.69
N ILE A 289 -20.14 -1.67 -13.69
CA ILE A 289 -19.62 -0.30 -13.74
C ILE A 289 -19.87 0.34 -15.11
N ARG A 290 -19.67 -0.40 -16.20
CA ARG A 290 -19.87 0.11 -17.57
C ARG A 290 -21.31 0.44 -17.87
N GLU A 291 -22.26 -0.30 -17.31
CA GLU A 291 -23.70 -0.02 -17.46
C GLU A 291 -24.04 1.39 -16.99
N LYS A 292 -23.50 1.80 -15.82
CA LYS A 292 -23.66 3.17 -15.31
C LYS A 292 -22.70 4.17 -15.94
N TYR A 293 -21.49 3.74 -16.29
CA TYR A 293 -20.40 4.57 -16.81
C TYR A 293 -19.84 4.04 -18.14
N PRO A 294 -20.54 4.25 -19.27
CA PRO A 294 -20.10 3.76 -20.58
C PRO A 294 -18.77 4.35 -21.06
N SER A 295 -18.39 5.52 -20.52
CA SER A 295 -17.13 6.21 -20.83
C SER A 295 -15.90 5.66 -20.09
N LEU A 296 -16.07 4.63 -19.25
CA LEU A 296 -14.99 3.96 -18.53
C LEU A 296 -13.92 3.43 -19.51
N ARG A 297 -12.67 3.84 -19.31
CA ARG A 297 -11.54 3.42 -20.17
C ARG A 297 -10.38 2.85 -19.37
N SER A 298 -9.68 1.88 -19.94
CA SER A 298 -8.51 1.27 -19.33
C SER A 298 -7.32 2.23 -19.33
N VAL A 299 -6.57 2.25 -18.24
CA VAL A 299 -5.32 3.00 -18.10
C VAL A 299 -4.15 2.02 -18.23
N LYS A 300 -3.16 2.38 -19.04
CA LYS A 300 -1.94 1.57 -19.17
C LYS A 300 -1.15 1.62 -17.86
N GLY A 301 -1.08 0.49 -17.16
CA GLY A 301 -0.33 0.32 -15.92
C GLY A 301 1.16 0.03 -16.15
N HIS A 302 1.88 -0.16 -15.05
CA HIS A 302 3.23 -0.71 -15.09
C HIS A 302 3.22 -2.21 -15.42
N PRO A 303 4.29 -2.77 -15.99
CA PRO A 303 4.33 -4.18 -16.41
C PRO A 303 4.01 -5.19 -15.29
N ASN A 304 4.36 -4.85 -14.04
CA ASN A 304 4.21 -5.73 -12.88
C ASN A 304 2.99 -5.37 -12.01
N ASP A 305 2.08 -4.52 -12.51
CA ASP A 305 0.90 -4.12 -11.75
C ASP A 305 -0.03 -5.30 -11.49
N THR A 306 -0.44 -5.42 -10.23
CA THR A 306 -1.37 -6.48 -9.78
C THR A 306 -2.82 -6.20 -10.21
N SER A 307 -3.15 -4.93 -10.45
CA SER A 307 -4.50 -4.48 -10.75
C SER A 307 -4.59 -3.99 -12.19
N LYS A 308 -5.69 -4.34 -12.87
CA LYS A 308 -6.09 -3.70 -14.12
C LYS A 308 -6.78 -2.38 -13.78
N THR A 309 -6.17 -1.26 -14.14
CA THR A 309 -6.65 0.07 -13.75
C THR A 309 -7.50 0.69 -14.85
N TYR A 310 -8.57 1.37 -14.44
CA TYR A 310 -9.52 2.08 -15.26
C TYR A 310 -9.76 3.47 -14.69
N GLU A 311 -10.20 4.37 -15.56
CA GLU A 311 -10.63 5.72 -15.19
C GLU A 311 -11.97 6.05 -15.85
N ILE A 312 -12.74 6.89 -15.18
CA ILE A 312 -13.96 7.48 -15.69
C ILE A 312 -13.67 8.96 -15.95
N PRO A 313 -13.84 9.47 -17.18
CA PRO A 313 -13.66 10.90 -17.44
C PRO A 313 -14.44 11.77 -16.46
N GLY A 314 -13.76 12.74 -15.85
CA GLY A 314 -14.33 13.65 -14.84
C GLY A 314 -14.20 13.16 -13.39
N PHE A 315 -13.76 11.92 -13.15
CA PHE A 315 -13.42 11.44 -11.81
C PHE A 315 -11.96 11.77 -11.51
N LEU A 316 -11.68 12.16 -10.26
CA LEU A 316 -10.32 12.35 -9.78
C LEU A 316 -9.65 11.01 -9.45
N GLY A 317 -10.40 10.10 -8.84
CA GLY A 317 -9.97 8.77 -8.45
C GLY A 317 -9.95 7.77 -9.60
N LYS A 318 -9.48 6.55 -9.29
CA LYS A 318 -9.31 5.46 -10.25
C LYS A 318 -9.93 4.17 -9.74
N ILE A 319 -10.20 3.25 -10.67
CA ILE A 319 -10.76 1.93 -10.36
C ILE A 319 -9.74 0.88 -10.74
N GLY A 320 -9.42 -0.04 -9.83
CA GLY A 320 -8.55 -1.17 -10.08
C GLY A 320 -9.29 -2.49 -9.91
N PHE A 321 -8.92 -3.50 -10.70
CA PHE A 321 -9.41 -4.86 -10.52
C PHE A 321 -8.26 -5.81 -10.27
N ILE A 322 -8.27 -6.48 -9.11
CA ILE A 322 -7.33 -7.55 -8.77
C ILE A 322 -7.99 -8.88 -9.16
N THR A 323 -7.54 -9.38 -10.32
CA THR A 323 -8.07 -10.55 -11.04
C THR A 323 -7.37 -11.82 -10.59
N SER A 324 -7.42 -12.11 -9.30
CA SER A 324 -6.68 -13.22 -8.71
C SER A 324 -7.09 -14.60 -9.20
N MET A 325 -8.34 -14.77 -9.62
CA MET A 325 -8.90 -16.08 -10.01
C MET A 325 -9.07 -16.19 -11.53
N THR A 326 -9.61 -15.15 -12.18
CA THR A 326 -9.99 -15.24 -13.62
C THR A 326 -8.88 -14.86 -14.59
N HIS A 327 -8.09 -13.82 -14.29
CA HIS A 327 -7.06 -13.28 -15.19
C HIS A 327 -5.77 -12.99 -14.41
N ASN A 328 -5.10 -14.05 -13.95
CA ASN A 328 -3.96 -13.92 -13.07
C ASN A 328 -2.77 -13.14 -13.71
N PHE A 329 -1.95 -12.54 -12.85
CA PHE A 329 -0.79 -11.70 -13.20
C PHE A 329 0.55 -12.41 -12.91
N CYS A 330 0.57 -13.75 -12.86
CA CYS A 330 1.76 -14.47 -12.40
C CYS A 330 2.96 -14.28 -13.34
N GLY A 331 2.74 -14.14 -14.65
CA GLY A 331 3.81 -13.94 -15.63
C GLY A 331 4.68 -12.69 -15.40
N THR A 332 4.18 -11.67 -14.67
CA THR A 332 4.94 -10.45 -14.34
C THR A 332 5.11 -10.24 -12.84
N CYS A 333 4.85 -11.27 -12.03
CA CYS A 333 4.85 -11.15 -10.57
C CYS A 333 6.26 -10.96 -9.99
N ASN A 334 6.54 -9.76 -9.47
CA ASN A 334 7.79 -9.37 -8.80
C ASN A 334 7.76 -9.48 -7.27
N ARG A 335 6.74 -10.13 -6.69
CA ARG A 335 6.50 -10.12 -5.23
C ARG A 335 7.12 -11.29 -4.48
N LEU A 336 7.69 -10.99 -3.33
CA LEU A 336 8.11 -11.92 -2.28
C LEU A 336 7.40 -11.57 -0.97
N ARG A 337 7.21 -12.56 -0.09
CA ARG A 337 6.56 -12.39 1.21
C ARG A 337 7.38 -13.01 2.32
N ILE A 338 7.56 -12.27 3.40
CA ILE A 338 8.04 -12.80 4.69
C ILE A 338 6.83 -12.83 5.62
N THR A 339 6.52 -14.01 6.14
CA THR A 339 5.48 -14.21 7.15
C THR A 339 5.97 -13.76 8.54
N SER A 340 5.07 -13.63 9.50
CA SER A 340 5.37 -13.12 10.85
C SER A 340 6.29 -14.02 11.66
N ASP A 341 6.26 -15.33 11.39
CA ASP A 341 7.18 -16.35 11.90
C ASP A 341 8.51 -16.42 11.13
N GLY A 342 8.70 -15.57 10.13
CA GLY A 342 9.94 -15.42 9.37
C GLY A 342 10.17 -16.45 8.27
N SER A 343 9.10 -17.04 7.76
CA SER A 343 9.17 -17.88 6.55
C SER A 343 9.06 -17.03 5.28
N LEU A 344 9.90 -17.33 4.29
CA LEU A 344 9.82 -16.75 2.96
C LEU A 344 8.86 -17.56 2.10
N LYS A 345 7.81 -16.88 1.60
CA LYS A 345 6.89 -17.40 0.58
C LYS A 345 7.07 -16.63 -0.74
N VAL A 346 7.33 -17.37 -1.80
CA VAL A 346 7.49 -16.82 -3.16
C VAL A 346 6.17 -16.70 -3.93
N CYS A 347 5.11 -17.33 -3.42
CA CYS A 347 3.75 -17.26 -3.93
C CYS A 347 2.76 -17.03 -2.77
N LEU A 348 1.57 -16.51 -3.08
CA LEU A 348 0.49 -16.36 -2.08
C LEU A 348 -0.18 -17.70 -1.77
N HIS A 349 -0.25 -18.57 -2.77
CA HIS A 349 -0.82 -19.92 -2.71
C HIS A 349 0.31 -20.94 -2.88
N GLY A 350 0.36 -21.93 -2.00
CA GLY A 350 1.37 -22.98 -1.98
C GLY A 350 2.01 -23.18 -0.61
N ASN A 351 2.36 -24.43 -0.33
CA ASN A 351 2.94 -24.86 0.95
C ASN A 351 4.46 -24.74 1.01
N THR A 352 5.12 -24.51 -0.12
CA THR A 352 6.58 -24.40 -0.15
C THR A 352 7.02 -23.07 0.44
N GLU A 353 7.63 -23.14 1.61
CA GLU A 353 8.22 -22.01 2.31
C GLU A 353 9.58 -22.39 2.89
N VAL A 354 10.42 -21.40 3.17
CA VAL A 354 11.73 -21.61 3.79
C VAL A 354 11.88 -20.67 4.97
N SER A 355 12.35 -21.17 6.10
CA SER A 355 12.50 -20.37 7.32
C SER A 355 13.78 -19.54 7.26
N LEU A 356 13.64 -18.21 7.12
CA LEU A 356 14.76 -17.28 7.24
C LEU A 356 15.11 -17.05 8.72
N ARG A 357 14.09 -17.07 9.59
CA ARG A 357 14.25 -16.90 11.04
C ARG A 357 15.19 -17.95 11.64
N ASP A 358 14.98 -19.21 11.33
CA ASP A 358 15.77 -20.28 11.96
C ASP A 358 17.24 -20.19 11.55
N LEU A 359 17.51 -19.81 10.29
CA LEU A 359 18.87 -19.56 9.82
C LEU A 359 19.49 -18.33 10.49
N LEU A 360 18.71 -17.27 10.72
CA LEU A 360 19.16 -16.07 11.45
C LEU A 360 19.55 -16.39 12.89
N ARG A 361 18.84 -17.29 13.56
CA ARG A 361 19.00 -17.56 14.99
C ARG A 361 19.89 -18.75 15.32
N LYS A 362 20.36 -19.48 14.32
CA LYS A 362 21.15 -20.72 14.49
C LYS A 362 22.31 -20.57 15.48
N ASP A 363 23.07 -19.48 15.37
CA ASP A 363 24.26 -19.27 16.21
C ASP A 363 23.96 -18.55 17.53
N ASN A 364 22.69 -18.21 17.78
CA ASN A 364 22.20 -17.66 19.05
C ASN A 364 21.37 -18.69 19.83
N ASN A 365 21.69 -19.99 19.69
CA ASN A 365 20.93 -21.09 20.28
C ASN A 365 19.41 -21.02 19.96
N ASN A 366 19.06 -20.60 18.72
CA ASN A 366 17.68 -20.36 18.27
C ASN A 366 16.92 -19.27 19.04
N ASN A 367 17.61 -18.42 19.82
CA ASN A 367 16.99 -17.32 20.53
C ASN A 367 16.76 -16.10 19.62
N PRO A 368 15.68 -15.33 19.86
CA PRO A 368 15.42 -14.09 19.14
C PRO A 368 16.60 -13.11 19.19
N MET A 369 16.87 -12.44 18.07
CA MET A 369 17.89 -11.39 18.02
C MET A 369 17.38 -10.12 18.70
N ASP A 370 18.18 -9.59 19.63
CA ASP A 370 17.95 -8.32 20.29
C ASP A 370 18.74 -7.17 19.62
N GLU A 371 18.59 -5.97 20.16
CA GLU A 371 19.26 -4.77 19.61
C GLU A 371 20.78 -4.86 19.74
N GLN A 372 21.32 -5.49 20.79
CA GLN A 372 22.76 -5.61 21.01
C GLN A 372 23.40 -6.55 19.98
N ALA A 373 22.77 -7.71 19.74
CA ALA A 373 23.20 -8.64 18.71
C ALA A 373 23.15 -8.00 17.32
N PHE A 374 22.12 -7.19 17.06
CA PHE A 374 21.97 -6.48 15.78
C PHE A 374 23.00 -5.37 15.59
N GLU A 375 23.31 -4.59 16.62
CA GLU A 375 24.33 -3.55 16.52
C GLU A 375 25.73 -4.16 16.34
N ALA A 376 26.03 -5.26 17.04
CA ALA A 376 27.28 -5.99 16.84
C ALA A 376 27.44 -6.48 15.38
N ILE A 377 26.35 -6.91 14.74
CA ILE A 377 26.34 -7.27 13.32
C ILE A 377 26.65 -6.05 12.44
N ARG A 378 26.02 -4.91 12.71
CA ARG A 378 26.24 -3.67 11.95
C ARG A 378 27.67 -3.16 12.09
N GLU A 379 28.24 -3.21 13.28
CA GLU A 379 29.63 -2.84 13.52
C GLU A 379 30.60 -3.71 12.70
N ILE A 380 30.38 -5.03 12.68
CA ILE A 380 31.18 -5.95 11.85
C ILE A 380 31.08 -5.57 10.36
N GLU A 381 29.89 -5.24 9.86
CA GLU A 381 29.70 -4.84 8.47
C GLU A 381 30.32 -3.47 8.16
N MET A 382 30.22 -2.50 9.07
CA MET A 382 30.83 -1.18 8.93
C MET A 382 32.37 -1.26 8.91
N ASN A 383 32.96 -1.98 9.86
CA ASN A 383 34.41 -2.19 9.93
C ASN A 383 34.95 -2.81 8.63
N ARG A 384 34.20 -3.78 8.08
CA ARG A 384 34.52 -4.39 6.77
C ARG A 384 34.47 -3.37 5.63
N ARG A 385 33.42 -2.56 5.53
CA ARG A 385 33.30 -1.53 4.47
C ARG A 385 34.43 -0.50 4.53
N GLN A 386 35.01 -0.31 5.70
CA GLN A 386 36.17 0.57 5.94
C GLN A 386 37.52 -0.14 5.78
N GLY A 387 37.54 -1.43 5.41
CA GLY A 387 38.77 -2.19 5.19
C GLY A 387 39.53 -2.57 6.47
N LEU A 388 38.88 -2.49 7.64
CA LEU A 388 39.46 -2.89 8.91
C LEU A 388 39.38 -4.42 9.07
N SER A 389 40.52 -5.07 9.36
CA SER A 389 40.60 -6.53 9.51
C SER A 389 39.81 -7.01 10.73
N VAL A 390 38.78 -7.83 10.51
CA VAL A 390 37.99 -8.46 11.57
C VAL A 390 38.64 -9.79 11.93
N THR A 391 39.40 -9.83 13.03
CA THR A 391 40.05 -11.04 13.56
C THR A 391 39.14 -11.80 14.52
N ASP A 392 37.95 -12.24 14.07
CA ASP A 392 37.02 -12.97 14.95
C ASP A 392 36.77 -14.39 14.47
N THR A 393 36.83 -15.34 15.42
CA THR A 393 36.88 -16.81 15.25
C THR A 393 35.51 -17.49 15.28
N ARG A 394 34.43 -16.70 15.27
CA ARG A 394 33.05 -17.19 15.11
C ARG A 394 32.82 -17.52 13.62
N PRO A 395 31.98 -18.52 13.25
CA PRO A 395 31.60 -18.73 11.86
C PRO A 395 31.20 -17.37 11.27
N SER A 396 31.90 -16.96 10.22
CA SER A 396 31.89 -15.57 9.79
C SER A 396 30.45 -15.18 9.49
N TRP A 397 29.98 -14.03 10.00
CA TRP A 397 28.67 -13.49 9.64
C TRP A 397 28.42 -13.49 8.11
N ILE A 398 29.51 -13.38 7.34
CA ILE A 398 29.55 -13.53 5.88
C ILE A 398 29.00 -14.88 5.41
N GLU A 399 29.35 -15.98 6.07
CA GLU A 399 28.83 -17.31 5.77
C GLU A 399 27.32 -17.37 5.99
N ARG A 400 26.81 -16.71 7.04
CA ARG A 400 25.37 -16.66 7.32
C ARG A 400 24.62 -15.83 6.29
N GLU A 401 25.12 -14.64 5.97
CA GLU A 401 24.54 -13.80 4.93
C GLU A 401 24.52 -14.54 3.58
N THR A 402 25.63 -15.20 3.22
CA THR A 402 25.74 -16.02 2.01
C THR A 402 24.75 -17.18 2.04
N ALA A 403 24.60 -17.88 3.17
CA ALA A 403 23.63 -18.95 3.34
C ALA A 403 22.18 -18.44 3.20
N LEU A 404 21.87 -17.28 3.76
CA LEU A 404 20.56 -16.63 3.59
C LEU A 404 20.29 -16.29 2.13
N LEU A 405 21.25 -15.66 1.44
CA LEU A 405 21.13 -15.33 0.03
C LEU A 405 20.94 -16.56 -0.84
N ASN A 406 21.71 -17.63 -0.58
CA ASN A 406 21.55 -18.91 -1.28
C ASN A 406 20.15 -19.50 -1.04
N LEU A 407 19.67 -19.52 0.21
CA LEU A 407 18.34 -20.02 0.56
C LEU A 407 17.22 -19.21 -0.13
N ILE A 408 17.36 -17.88 -0.15
CA ILE A 408 16.45 -16.97 -0.86
C ILE A 408 16.47 -17.27 -2.35
N GLY A 409 17.65 -17.36 -2.96
CA GLY A 409 17.82 -17.64 -4.39
C GLY A 409 17.19 -18.96 -4.81
N GLU A 410 17.42 -20.03 -4.05
CA GLU A 410 16.80 -21.33 -4.31
C GLU A 410 15.28 -21.31 -4.12
N ALA A 411 14.76 -20.54 -3.16
CA ALA A 411 13.31 -20.34 -3.04
C ALA A 411 12.75 -19.57 -4.24
N VAL A 412 13.39 -18.47 -4.64
CA VAL A 412 13.00 -17.62 -5.78
C VAL A 412 12.98 -18.43 -7.09
N LYS A 413 14.02 -19.22 -7.34
CA LYS A 413 14.12 -20.09 -8.52
C LYS A 413 13.04 -21.19 -8.59
N ARG A 414 12.37 -21.50 -7.48
CA ARG A 414 11.22 -22.44 -7.43
C ARG A 414 9.88 -21.77 -7.74
N LYS A 415 9.83 -20.45 -7.91
CA LYS A 415 8.60 -19.74 -8.25
C LYS A 415 8.08 -20.22 -9.61
N LYS A 416 6.84 -20.71 -9.66
CA LYS A 416 6.20 -21.19 -10.90
C LYS A 416 5.98 -20.04 -11.90
N GLU A 417 5.94 -20.37 -13.19
CA GLU A 417 5.66 -19.40 -14.27
C GLU A 417 4.24 -18.82 -14.15
N LYS A 418 3.26 -19.72 -13.99
CA LYS A 418 1.82 -19.44 -14.07
C LYS A 418 1.13 -19.73 -12.73
N HIS A 419 -0.03 -19.10 -12.54
CA HIS A 419 -0.89 -19.37 -11.40
C HIS A 419 -1.47 -20.78 -11.48
N ALA A 420 -1.73 -21.39 -10.32
CA ALA A 420 -2.53 -22.61 -10.27
C ALA A 420 -3.94 -22.31 -10.79
N GLY A 421 -4.57 -23.29 -11.46
CA GLY A 421 -5.94 -23.17 -11.92
C GLY A 421 -6.93 -23.07 -10.75
N MET A 422 -8.15 -22.59 -11.00
CA MET A 422 -9.15 -22.41 -9.93
C MET A 422 -9.44 -23.71 -9.16
N GLU A 423 -9.56 -24.84 -9.87
CA GLU A 423 -9.79 -26.16 -9.27
C GLU A 423 -8.62 -26.63 -8.37
N GLU A 424 -7.38 -26.32 -8.76
CA GLU A 424 -6.19 -26.66 -7.98
C GLU A 424 -6.10 -25.78 -6.73
N LEU A 425 -6.43 -24.49 -6.84
CA LEU A 425 -6.40 -23.54 -5.72
C LEU A 425 -7.41 -23.87 -4.62
N GLN A 426 -8.59 -24.35 -5.00
CA GLN A 426 -9.63 -24.73 -4.04
C GLN A 426 -9.20 -25.88 -3.14
N ASN A 427 -8.45 -26.84 -3.70
CA ASN A 427 -8.04 -28.06 -3.00
C ASN A 427 -6.64 -27.96 -2.39
N MET A 428 -5.94 -26.86 -2.62
CA MET A 428 -4.61 -26.62 -2.06
C MET A 428 -4.72 -26.24 -0.58
N GLU A 429 -4.05 -26.99 0.27
CA GLU A 429 -3.84 -26.56 1.65
C GLU A 429 -3.05 -25.24 1.64
N ASN A 430 -3.48 -24.28 2.46
CA ASN A 430 -2.82 -22.98 2.57
C ASN A 430 -3.01 -22.42 3.99
N ARG A 431 -2.07 -21.59 4.44
CA ARG A 431 -2.20 -20.88 5.71
C ARG A 431 -3.44 -19.94 5.66
N PRO A 432 -4.09 -19.68 6.79
CA PRO A 432 -5.06 -18.59 6.90
C PRO A 432 -4.47 -17.25 6.44
N MET A 433 -5.29 -16.40 5.82
CA MET A 433 -4.84 -15.12 5.26
C MET A 433 -4.09 -14.24 6.28
N ILE A 434 -4.56 -14.24 7.52
CA ILE A 434 -3.95 -13.50 8.65
C ILE A 434 -2.49 -13.89 8.92
N LEU A 435 -2.10 -15.14 8.65
CA LEU A 435 -0.74 -15.64 8.91
C LEU A 435 0.21 -15.43 7.71
N ILE A 436 -0.34 -15.16 6.52
CA ILE A 436 0.45 -14.91 5.30
C ILE A 436 0.76 -13.41 5.14
N GLY A 437 -0.10 -12.54 5.66
CA GLY A 437 -0.03 -11.09 5.46
C GLY A 437 -0.69 -10.68 4.14
N GLY A 438 -2.00 -10.39 4.23
CA GLY A 438 -2.87 -9.98 3.10
C GLY A 438 -2.34 -8.81 2.27
#